data_AF-F3GGX0-F1
#
_entry.id   AF-F3GGX0-F1
#
_cell.length_a   1.000
_cell.length_b   1.000
_cell.length_c   1.000
_cell.angle_alpha   90.00
_cell.angle_beta   90.00
_cell.angle_gamma   90.00
#
_symmetry.space_group_name_H-M   'P 1'
#
loop_
_entity.id
_entity.type
_entity.pdbx_description
1 polymer ?
#
loop_
_entity_poly.entity_id
_entity_poly.type
_entity_poly.pdbx_seq_one_letter_code
_entity_poly.pdbx_strand_id
1 'polypeptide(L)'
;MKRSEIKRRPLSDTTLAGLEPDLKEYRELDANGLYFRVKPDGQKSWQLRYKKTDGKWSWLGLGGYPEVSGASARAKAADLRADTAEGRNPMVTKQARKAAEAQAANDTFETLA
;
A
#
# COMPACT_ATOMS: atom_id res chain seq x y z
N MET A 1 8.09 -16.15 10.82
CA MET A 1 6.66 -16.44 11.02
C MET A 1 6.03 -16.82 9.68
N LYS A 2 5.37 -17.98 9.62
CA LYS A 2 4.62 -18.41 8.44
C LYS A 2 3.27 -17.67 8.37
N ARG A 3 2.78 -17.43 7.16
CA ARG A 3 1.48 -16.79 6.94
C ARG A 3 0.30 -17.55 7.57
N SER A 4 0.41 -18.87 7.72
CA SER A 4 -0.57 -19.72 8.39
C SER A 4 -0.72 -19.43 9.88
N GLU A 5 0.25 -18.74 10.49
CA GLU A 5 0.27 -18.41 11.91
C GLU A 5 -0.39 -17.05 12.21
N ILE A 6 -0.88 -16.33 11.20
CA ILE A 6 -1.56 -15.04 11.39
C ILE A 6 -2.89 -15.27 12.11
N LYS A 7 -3.01 -14.77 13.34
CA LYS A 7 -4.21 -14.92 14.17
C LYS A 7 -5.11 -13.70 14.21
N ARG A 8 -4.59 -12.50 13.92
CA ARG A 8 -5.33 -11.24 14.07
C ARG A 8 -5.07 -10.31 12.91
N ARG A 9 -6.14 -9.61 12.55
CA ARG A 9 -6.14 -8.46 11.63
C ARG A 9 -6.74 -7.23 12.35
N PRO A 10 -6.36 -6.01 11.97
CA PRO A 10 -5.31 -5.71 10.99
C PRO A 10 -3.91 -6.12 11.51
N LEU A 11 -2.97 -6.38 10.60
CA LEU A 11 -1.66 -6.95 10.90
C LEU A 11 -0.83 -5.99 11.76
N SER A 12 -0.26 -6.50 12.84
CA SER A 12 0.67 -5.73 13.68
C SER A 12 2.01 -5.56 12.98
N ASP A 13 2.77 -4.51 13.33
CA ASP A 13 4.10 -4.27 12.77
C ASP A 13 5.05 -5.45 13.02
N THR A 14 4.99 -6.04 14.21
CA THR A 14 5.74 -7.26 14.55
C THR A 14 5.39 -8.43 13.64
N THR A 15 4.10 -8.61 13.33
CA THR A 15 3.66 -9.65 12.38
C THR A 15 4.22 -9.38 10.98
N LEU A 16 4.13 -8.14 10.50
CA LEU A 16 4.60 -7.73 9.17
C LEU A 16 6.12 -7.91 9.01
N ALA A 17 6.88 -7.49 10.02
CA ALA A 17 8.32 -7.69 10.10
C ALA A 17 8.68 -9.18 10.08
N GLY A 18 7.94 -10.00 10.85
CA GLY A 18 8.21 -11.43 11.02
C GLY A 18 7.74 -12.33 9.86
N LEU A 19 6.97 -11.83 8.90
CA LEU A 19 6.50 -12.64 7.77
C LEU A 19 7.66 -13.11 6.89
N GLU A 20 7.77 -14.42 6.72
CA GLU A 20 8.82 -15.04 5.91
C GLU A 20 8.41 -15.12 4.43
N PRO A 21 9.37 -15.01 3.49
CA PRO A 21 9.13 -15.38 2.10
C PRO A 21 8.76 -16.85 1.97
N ASP A 22 7.98 -17.17 0.94
CA ASP A 22 7.63 -18.53 0.54
C ASP A 22 8.15 -18.80 -0.87
N LEU A 23 8.05 -20.05 -1.36
CA LEU A 23 8.50 -20.43 -2.71
C LEU A 23 7.80 -19.62 -3.82
N LYS A 24 6.61 -19.10 -3.55
CA LYS A 24 5.83 -18.26 -4.46
C LYS A 24 5.39 -16.99 -3.76
N GLU A 25 5.18 -15.93 -4.54
CA GLU A 25 4.62 -14.70 -3.99
C GLU A 25 3.26 -14.95 -3.36
N TYR A 26 3.00 -14.30 -2.24
CA TYR A 26 1.70 -14.35 -1.58
C TYR A 26 1.25 -12.98 -1.12
N ARG A 27 -0.05 -12.87 -0.84
CA ARG A 27 -0.72 -11.67 -0.39
C ARG A 27 -1.57 -12.01 0.83
N GLU A 28 -1.36 -11.30 1.92
CA GLU A 28 -2.17 -11.41 3.13
C GLU A 28 -3.11 -10.23 3.26
N LEU A 29 -4.39 -10.50 3.47
CA LEU A 29 -5.36 -9.45 3.71
C LEU A 29 -5.05 -8.77 5.05
N ASP A 30 -5.01 -7.45 5.05
CA ASP A 30 -4.92 -6.64 6.26
C ASP A 30 -6.32 -6.16 6.66
N ALA A 31 -6.92 -5.26 5.87
CA ALA A 31 -8.28 -4.76 6.05
C ALA A 31 -8.81 -4.08 4.78
N ASN A 32 -10.13 -4.11 4.54
CA ASN A 32 -10.81 -3.30 3.51
C ASN A 32 -10.16 -3.34 2.11
N GLY A 33 -9.73 -4.52 1.66
CA GLY A 33 -9.08 -4.68 0.36
C GLY A 33 -7.60 -4.26 0.32
N LEU A 34 -7.02 -3.81 1.44
CA LEU A 34 -5.58 -3.66 1.61
C LEU A 34 -4.94 -5.02 1.88
N TYR A 35 -3.89 -5.33 1.13
CA TYR A 35 -3.12 -6.55 1.24
C TYR A 35 -1.63 -6.25 1.44
N PHE A 36 -0.97 -7.10 2.20
CA PHE A 36 0.46 -7.14 2.34
C PHE A 36 1.04 -8.24 1.46
N ARG A 37 1.91 -7.88 0.52
CA ARG A 37 2.59 -8.82 -0.38
C ARG A 37 3.98 -9.11 0.12
N VAL A 38 4.33 -10.40 0.08
CA VAL A 38 5.67 -10.90 0.30
C VAL A 38 6.08 -11.70 -0.93
N LYS A 39 7.21 -11.32 -1.53
CA LYS A 39 7.81 -12.03 -2.65
C LYS A 39 8.78 -13.11 -2.16
N PRO A 40 9.14 -14.10 -3.00
CA PRO A 40 10.15 -15.11 -2.66
C PRO A 40 11.54 -14.54 -2.34
N ASP A 41 11.87 -13.36 -2.89
CA ASP A 41 13.11 -12.63 -2.61
C ASP A 41 13.10 -11.90 -1.25
N GLY A 42 12.01 -12.00 -0.48
CA GLY A 42 11.84 -11.33 0.81
C GLY A 42 11.35 -9.88 0.72
N GLN A 43 11.20 -9.31 -0.48
CA GLN A 43 10.65 -7.96 -0.63
C GLN A 43 9.19 -7.91 -0.19
N LYS A 44 8.87 -6.88 0.59
CA LYS A 44 7.55 -6.67 1.18
C LYS A 44 6.94 -5.36 0.70
N SER A 45 5.65 -5.38 0.41
CA SER A 45 4.95 -4.20 -0.13
C SER A 45 3.46 -4.22 0.17
N TRP A 46 2.87 -3.04 0.26
CA TRP A 46 1.43 -2.86 0.39
C TRP A 46 0.77 -2.76 -0.99
N GLN A 47 -0.38 -3.41 -1.14
CA GLN A 47 -1.22 -3.32 -2.33
C GLN A 47 -2.69 -3.19 -1.97
N LEU A 48 -3.40 -2.28 -2.63
CA LEU A 48 -4.84 -2.17 -2.58
C LEU A 48 -5.46 -2.94 -3.74
N ARG A 49 -6.42 -3.82 -3.44
CA ARG A 49 -7.31 -4.41 -4.44
C ARG A 49 -8.50 -3.47 -4.63
N TYR A 50 -8.71 -3.00 -5.86
CA TYR A 50 -9.80 -2.07 -6.17
C TYR A 50 -10.47 -2.45 -7.49
N LYS A 51 -11.71 -1.95 -7.68
CA LYS A 51 -12.47 -2.12 -8.91
C LYS A 51 -12.28 -0.87 -9.76
N LYS A 52 -11.78 -1.03 -10.97
CA LYS A 52 -11.64 0.07 -11.93
C LYS A 52 -13.02 0.50 -12.45
N THR A 53 -13.06 1.64 -13.13
CA THR A 53 -14.27 2.18 -13.78
C THR A 53 -14.86 1.23 -14.83
N ASP A 54 -14.04 0.42 -15.49
CA ASP A 54 -14.47 -0.65 -16.42
C ASP A 54 -15.04 -1.89 -15.71
N GLY A 55 -15.18 -1.84 -14.38
CA GLY A 55 -15.70 -2.91 -13.54
C GLY A 55 -14.70 -4.05 -13.25
N LYS A 56 -13.47 -4.01 -13.78
CA LYS A 56 -12.48 -5.06 -13.57
C LYS A 56 -11.69 -4.83 -12.28
N TRP A 57 -11.37 -5.91 -11.59
CA TRP A 57 -10.50 -5.87 -10.41
C TRP A 57 -9.04 -5.63 -10.83
N SER A 58 -8.35 -4.78 -10.08
CA SER A 58 -6.93 -4.50 -10.27
C SER A 58 -6.22 -4.32 -8.92
N TRP A 59 -4.89 -4.33 -8.97
CA TRP A 59 -4.00 -4.13 -7.83
C TRP A 59 -3.26 -2.81 -7.97
N LEU A 60 -3.22 -2.03 -6.90
CA LEU A 60 -2.50 -0.77 -6.82
C LEU A 60 -1.46 -0.83 -5.70
N GLY A 61 -0.18 -0.74 -6.04
CA GLY A 61 0.89 -0.69 -5.04
C GLY A 61 0.84 0.61 -4.22
N LEU A 62 0.95 0.53 -2.90
CA LEU A 62 0.92 1.68 -1.98
C LEU A 62 2.30 2.02 -1.39
N GLY A 63 3.32 1.18 -1.65
CA GLY A 63 4.72 1.39 -1.26
C GLY A 63 5.35 0.13 -0.68
N GLY A 64 6.67 0.15 -0.52
CA GLY A 64 7.46 -0.91 0.12
C GLY A 64 7.37 -0.84 1.65
N TYR A 65 7.56 -1.97 2.30
CA TYR A 65 7.75 -2.04 3.76
C TYR A 65 9.26 -2.22 4.05
N PRO A 66 9.85 -1.53 5.04
CA PRO A 66 9.20 -0.78 6.12
C PRO A 66 8.91 0.71 5.85
N GLU A 67 9.35 1.26 4.71
CA GLU A 67 9.16 2.69 4.36
C GLU A 67 7.70 3.15 4.48
N VAL A 68 6.76 2.29 4.10
CA VAL A 68 5.32 2.48 4.35
C VAL A 68 4.87 1.52 5.44
N SER A 69 4.62 2.08 6.63
CA SER A 69 4.07 1.34 7.77
C SER A 69 2.64 0.87 7.50
N GLY A 70 2.17 -0.11 8.29
CA GLY A 70 0.79 -0.58 8.19
C GLY A 70 -0.25 0.51 8.45
N ALA A 71 0.03 1.44 9.36
CA ALA A 71 -0.85 2.59 9.60
C ALA A 71 -0.92 3.53 8.38
N SER A 72 0.24 3.87 7.79
CA SER A 72 0.30 4.71 6.59
C SER A 72 -0.38 4.05 5.40
N ALA A 73 -0.19 2.74 5.22
CA ALA A 73 -0.85 1.98 4.16
C ALA A 73 -2.38 1.97 4.30
N ARG A 74 -2.90 1.84 5.54
CA ARG A 74 -4.35 1.90 5.82
C ARG A 74 -4.95 3.27 5.53
N ALA A 75 -4.24 4.35 5.89
CA ALA A 75 -4.65 5.71 5.58
C ALA A 75 -4.74 5.92 4.05
N LYS A 76 -3.65 5.63 3.32
CA LYS A 76 -3.62 5.71 1.85
C LYS A 76 -4.72 4.86 1.19
N ALA A 77 -4.98 3.66 1.74
CA ALA A 77 -6.04 2.79 1.25
C ALA A 77 -7.44 3.32 1.52
N ALA A 78 -7.67 4.09 2.58
CA ALA A 78 -8.95 4.73 2.85
C ALA A 78 -9.22 5.85 1.82
N ASP A 79 -8.24 6.73 1.60
CA ASP A 79 -8.34 7.84 0.65
C ASP A 79 -8.66 7.34 -0.77
N LEU A 80 -7.90 6.35 -1.24
CA LEU A 80 -8.08 5.79 -2.60
C LEU A 80 -9.41 5.06 -2.77
N ARG A 81 -9.95 4.49 -1.68
CA ARG A 81 -11.29 3.86 -1.71
C ARG A 81 -12.39 4.91 -1.78
N ALA A 82 -12.26 6.02 -1.05
CA ALA A 82 -13.20 7.13 -1.14
C ALA A 82 -13.25 7.68 -2.58
N ASP A 83 -12.08 7.90 -3.19
CA ASP A 83 -11.98 8.31 -4.59
C ASP A 83 -12.69 7.32 -5.55
N THR A 84 -12.45 6.01 -5.38
CA THR A 84 -13.07 4.98 -6.23
C THR A 84 -14.59 4.94 -6.06
N ALA A 85 -15.10 5.14 -4.85
CA ALA A 85 -16.53 5.15 -4.55
C ALA A 85 -17.25 6.34 -5.19
N GLU A 86 -16.56 7.47 -5.33
CA GLU A 86 -17.04 8.66 -6.04
C GLU A 86 -16.83 8.57 -7.57
N GLY A 87 -16.36 7.44 -8.08
CA GLY A 87 -16.10 7.24 -9.52
C GLY A 87 -14.83 7.93 -10.02
N ARG A 88 -14.00 8.48 -9.13
CA ARG A 88 -12.71 9.11 -9.46
C ARG A 88 -11.63 8.02 -9.59
N ASN A 89 -10.78 8.11 -10.61
CA ASN A 89 -9.76 7.11 -10.89
C ASN A 89 -8.56 7.24 -9.91
N PRO A 90 -8.27 6.25 -9.05
CA PRO A 90 -7.23 6.33 -8.01
C PRO A 90 -5.81 6.50 -8.55
N MET A 91 -5.57 6.09 -9.81
CA MET A 91 -4.25 6.25 -10.44
C MET A 91 -3.90 7.72 -10.68
N VAL A 92 -4.90 8.55 -11.01
CA VAL A 92 -4.71 9.98 -11.27
C VAL A 92 -4.43 10.72 -9.95
N THR A 93 -5.16 10.41 -8.87
CA THR A 93 -4.90 11.01 -7.56
C THR A 93 -3.51 10.66 -7.02
N LYS A 94 -3.05 9.42 -7.21
CA LYS A 94 -1.70 9.01 -6.76
C LYS A 94 -0.59 9.74 -7.53
N GLN A 95 -0.72 9.91 -8.85
CA GLN A 95 0.26 10.68 -9.63
C GLN A 95 0.25 12.16 -9.24
N ALA A 96 -0.93 12.77 -9.09
CA ALA A 96 -1.06 14.17 -8.67
C ALA A 96 -0.47 14.40 -7.27
N ARG A 97 -0.73 13.50 -6.31
CA ARG A 97 -0.19 13.60 -4.94
C ARG A 97 1.32 13.37 -4.90
N LYS A 98 1.85 12.44 -5.70
CA LYS A 98 3.31 12.23 -5.81
C LYS A 98 4.01 13.42 -6.47
N ALA A 99 3.37 14.07 -7.45
CA ALA A 99 3.88 15.30 -8.04
C ALA A 99 3.89 16.46 -7.03
N ALA A 100 2.83 16.61 -6.23
CA ALA A 100 2.76 17.62 -5.17
C ALA A 100 3.79 17.38 -4.04
N GLU A 101 4.00 16.13 -3.61
CA GLU A 101 5.04 15.79 -2.62
C GLU A 101 6.45 16.03 -3.17
N ALA A 102 6.70 15.77 -4.47
CA ALA A 102 7.97 16.08 -5.11
C ALA A 102 8.20 17.60 -5.27
N GLN A 103 7.15 18.37 -5.56
CA GLN A 103 7.22 19.84 -5.63
C GLN A 103 7.55 20.42 -4.25
N ALA A 104 6.85 19.98 -3.20
CA ALA A 104 7.09 20.44 -1.83
C ALA A 104 8.51 20.10 -1.34
N ALA A 105 9.05 18.93 -1.72
CA ALA A 105 10.42 18.57 -1.38
C ALA A 105 11.46 19.50 -2.04
N ASN A 106 11.21 19.96 -3.27
CA ASN A 106 12.07 20.91 -3.97
C ASN A 106 11.98 22.33 -3.39
N ASP A 107 10.78 22.79 -3.00
CA ASP A 107 10.58 24.14 -2.44
C ASP A 107 11.27 24.32 -1.07
N THR A 108 11.42 23.25 -0.28
CA THR A 108 12.19 23.28 0.98
C THR A 108 13.72 23.33 0.81
N PHE A 109 14.25 23.09 -0.40
CA PHE A 109 15.70 23.15 -0.63
C PHE A 109 16.17 24.53 -1.13
N GLU A 110 15.28 25.34 -1.71
CA GLU A 110 15.62 26.70 -2.18
C GLU A 110 15.42 27.80 -1.12
N THR A 111 14.75 27.53 0.01
CA THR A 111 14.46 28.53 1.05
C THR A 111 15.62 28.79 2.04
N LEU A 112 16.83 28.31 1.75
CA LEU A 112 18.05 28.52 2.56
C LEU A 112 19.22 29.19 1.80
N ALA A 113 18.96 29.84 0.66
CA ALA A 113 19.97 30.63 -0.06
C ALA A 113 19.84 32.14 0.20
#